data_AF-A0A973TPD3-F1
#
_entry.id   AF-A0A973TPD3-F1
#
_cell.length_a   1.000
_cell.length_b   1.000
_cell.length_c   1.000
_cell.angle_alpha   90.00
_cell.angle_beta   90.00
_cell.angle_gamma   90.00
#
_symmetry.space_group_name_H-M   'P 1'
#
loop_
_entity.id
_entity.type
_entity.pdbx_description
1 polymer ?
#
loop_
_entity_poly.entity_id
_entity_poly.type
_entity_poly.pdbx_seq_one_letter_code
_entity_poly.pdbx_strand_id
1 'polypeptide(L)'
;LLVYRDRTDEEIRDISATHLRAGKWDTPRPVHEDGWKMAGCPLNGPSVGAWGKDVSVAWYTAPNDKPILRLARSTDGGNTFAAPIDVDQGPALQGRVDVAMDGDSTWLVWLREDAKGQTVQLARYTTKGGAKQQTQLATVSGRGRGTGFPKIAVRNGIAFVVWTDIVDGQPRLAGMKVAPHG
;
A
#
# COMPACT_ATOMS: atom_id res chain seq x y z
N LEU A 1 -1.00 16.89 2.42
CA LEU A 1 -1.87 15.75 2.76
C LEU A 1 -1.07 14.82 3.66
N LEU A 2 -1.69 14.34 4.73
CA LEU A 2 -1.21 13.28 5.59
C LEU A 2 -2.26 12.17 5.57
N VAL A 3 -1.82 10.92 5.49
CA VAL A 3 -2.66 9.75 5.74
C VAL A 3 -2.05 8.95 6.88
N TYR A 4 -2.90 8.42 7.75
CA TYR A 4 -2.45 7.65 8.91
C TYR A 4 -3.53 6.66 9.33
N ARG A 5 -3.10 5.64 10.09
CA ARG A 5 -4.03 4.71 10.73
C ARG A 5 -4.55 5.35 12.01
N ASP A 6 -5.84 5.60 12.05
CA ASP A 6 -6.49 6.23 13.18
C ASP A 6 -6.88 5.19 14.24
N ARG A 7 -7.32 5.67 15.40
CA ARG A 7 -7.86 4.86 16.49
C ARG A 7 -9.03 5.58 17.12
N THR A 8 -10.23 5.04 16.95
CA THR A 8 -11.41 5.46 17.71
C THR A 8 -11.40 4.83 19.12
N ASP A 9 -12.27 5.33 20.00
CA ASP A 9 -12.47 4.80 21.36
C ASP A 9 -12.98 3.35 21.34
N GLU A 10 -13.67 2.92 20.27
CA GLU A 10 -14.14 1.56 20.04
C GLU A 10 -13.07 0.64 19.42
N GLU A 11 -11.83 1.12 19.32
CA GLU A 11 -10.69 0.41 18.72
C GLU A 11 -10.81 0.18 17.20
N ILE A 12 -11.55 1.03 16.48
CA ILE A 12 -11.57 1.00 15.01
C ILE A 12 -10.27 1.61 14.46
N ARG A 13 -9.64 0.89 13.52
CA ARG A 13 -8.30 1.16 12.98
C ARG A 13 -8.31 1.54 11.49
N ASP A 14 -9.31 2.31 11.11
CA ASP A 14 -9.48 2.77 9.74
C ASP A 14 -8.45 3.85 9.37
N ILE A 15 -8.31 4.13 8.07
CA ILE A 15 -7.36 5.11 7.58
C ILE A 15 -8.02 6.48 7.53
N SER A 16 -7.38 7.47 8.14
CA SER A 16 -7.78 8.88 8.09
C SER A 16 -6.84 9.68 7.17
N ALA A 17 -7.38 10.74 6.58
CA ALA A 17 -6.69 11.74 5.77
C ALA A 17 -6.93 13.14 6.36
N THR A 18 -5.89 13.99 6.34
CA THR A 18 -5.97 15.41 6.72
C THR A 18 -4.96 16.26 5.95
N HIS A 19 -5.19 17.56 5.86
CA HIS A 19 -4.27 18.52 5.22
C HIS A 19 -3.76 19.54 6.21
N LEU A 20 -2.48 19.88 6.08
CA LEU A 20 -1.91 21.08 6.66
C LEU A 20 -2.10 22.24 5.68
N ARG A 21 -2.91 23.23 6.04
CA ARG A 21 -3.19 24.43 5.23
C ARG A 21 -2.93 25.67 6.06
N ALA A 22 -2.11 26.59 5.55
CA ALA A 22 -1.73 27.81 6.25
C ALA A 22 -1.29 27.58 7.72
N GLY A 23 -0.52 26.51 7.96
CA GLY A 23 -0.01 26.15 9.29
C GLY A 23 -1.02 25.48 10.24
N LYS A 24 -2.25 25.17 9.79
CA LYS A 24 -3.27 24.48 10.58
C LYS A 24 -3.69 23.16 9.93
N TRP A 25 -3.90 22.14 10.75
CA TRP A 25 -4.45 20.88 10.29
C TRP A 25 -5.97 20.97 10.20
N ASP A 26 -6.54 20.46 9.12
CA ASP A 26 -7.98 20.25 9.00
C ASP A 26 -8.44 19.10 9.90
N THR A 27 -9.73 19.07 10.24
CA THR A 27 -10.35 17.89 10.87
C THR A 27 -10.14 16.66 9.99
N PRO A 28 -9.52 15.58 10.50
CA PRO A 28 -9.33 14.36 9.74
C PRO A 28 -10.65 13.74 9.29
N ARG A 29 -10.63 13.10 8.12
CA ARG A 29 -11.75 12.34 7.57
C ARG A 29 -11.31 10.94 7.19
N PRO A 30 -12.16 9.91 7.35
CA PRO A 30 -11.82 8.58 6.89
C PRO A 30 -11.62 8.58 5.37
N VAL A 31 -10.58 7.88 4.90
CA VAL A 31 -10.41 7.51 3.49
C VAL A 31 -11.51 6.53 3.10
N HIS A 32 -11.82 5.60 3.99
CA HIS A 32 -12.94 4.67 3.91
C HIS A 32 -13.23 4.11 5.31
N GLU A 33 -14.51 3.81 5.60
CA GLU A 33 -14.96 3.17 6.83
C GLU A 33 -14.94 1.64 6.65
N ASP A 34 -13.80 1.01 6.90
CA ASP A 34 -13.67 -0.45 6.84
C ASP A 34 -14.27 -1.13 8.07
N GLY A 35 -14.34 -0.43 9.20
CA GLY A 35 -14.80 -0.97 10.47
C GLY A 35 -13.83 -1.98 11.07
N TRP A 36 -12.52 -1.86 10.80
CA TRP A 36 -11.56 -2.84 11.30
C TRP A 36 -11.28 -2.63 12.79
N LYS A 37 -11.94 -3.45 13.62
CA LYS A 37 -11.69 -3.49 15.06
C LYS A 37 -10.45 -4.32 15.39
N MET A 38 -9.44 -3.69 15.99
CA MET A 38 -8.21 -4.37 16.41
C MET A 38 -7.66 -3.77 17.70
N ALA A 39 -7.65 -4.56 18.78
CA ALA A 39 -7.16 -4.15 20.11
C ALA A 39 -5.62 -4.11 20.25
N GLY A 40 -4.90 -3.81 19.16
CA GLY A 40 -3.44 -3.83 19.11
C GLY A 40 -2.85 -2.61 18.39
N CYS A 41 -1.52 -2.56 18.32
CA CYS A 41 -0.79 -1.62 17.47
C CYS A 41 -0.49 -2.28 16.13
N PRO A 42 -1.34 -2.10 15.09
CA PRO A 42 -1.05 -2.62 13.77
C PRO A 42 0.23 -1.98 13.22
N LEU A 43 1.18 -2.81 12.80
CA LEU A 43 2.42 -2.34 12.15
C LEU A 43 2.21 -1.97 10.67
N ASN A 44 1.05 -2.31 10.11
CA ASN A 44 0.69 -1.91 8.76
C ASN A 44 0.23 -0.44 8.80
N GLY A 45 0.91 0.45 8.08
CA GLY A 45 0.42 1.79 7.82
C GLY A 45 -0.24 1.88 6.43
N PRO A 46 -0.98 2.95 6.14
CA PRO A 46 -1.30 3.29 4.76
C PRO A 46 -0.03 3.77 4.03
N SER A 47 -0.06 3.69 2.71
CA SER A 47 0.88 4.39 1.84
C SER A 47 0.11 5.31 0.90
N VAL A 48 0.69 6.45 0.55
CA VAL A 48 0.09 7.46 -0.33
C VAL A 48 1.05 7.85 -1.45
N GLY A 49 0.54 7.90 -2.68
CA GLY A 49 1.20 8.52 -3.82
C GLY A 49 0.35 9.68 -4.34
N ALA A 50 0.98 10.68 -4.93
CA ALA A 50 0.27 11.82 -5.53
C ALA A 50 0.92 12.27 -6.84
N TRP A 51 0.08 12.70 -7.78
CA TRP A 51 0.50 13.33 -9.03
C TRP A 51 -0.42 14.52 -9.35
N GLY A 52 0.07 15.74 -9.14
CA GLY A 52 -0.78 16.93 -9.20
C GLY A 52 -1.89 16.86 -8.13
N LYS A 53 -3.15 16.87 -8.57
CA LYS A 53 -4.33 16.74 -7.68
C LYS A 53 -4.80 15.29 -7.49
N ASP A 54 -4.26 14.36 -8.27
CA ASP A 54 -4.59 12.95 -8.12
C ASP A 54 -3.82 12.37 -6.95
N VAL A 55 -4.52 11.61 -6.10
CA VAL A 55 -3.95 10.95 -4.93
C VAL A 55 -4.42 9.51 -4.91
N SER A 56 -3.51 8.58 -4.64
CA SER A 56 -3.81 7.17 -4.41
C SER A 56 -3.38 6.79 -3.00
N VAL A 57 -4.28 6.19 -2.22
CA VAL A 57 -3.98 5.68 -0.89
C VAL A 57 -4.22 4.17 -0.91
N ALA A 58 -3.21 3.40 -0.51
CA ALA A 58 -3.34 1.95 -0.33
C ALA A 58 -3.11 1.56 1.11
N TRP A 59 -3.86 0.57 1.59
CA TRP A 59 -3.77 0.13 2.98
C TRP A 59 -4.21 -1.31 3.16
N TYR A 60 -3.60 -1.97 4.14
CA TYR A 60 -4.08 -3.24 4.66
C TYR A 60 -5.22 -3.00 5.67
N THR A 61 -6.27 -3.80 5.58
CA THR A 61 -7.38 -3.87 6.54
C THR A 61 -7.81 -5.31 6.77
N ALA A 62 -8.50 -5.60 7.86
CA ALA A 62 -9.02 -6.96 8.11
C ALA A 62 -10.36 -6.98 8.87
N PRO A 63 -11.43 -6.36 8.33
CA PRO A 63 -12.75 -6.46 8.93
C PRO A 63 -13.19 -7.92 9.02
N ASN A 64 -13.69 -8.33 10.18
CA ASN A 64 -14.09 -9.73 10.47
C ASN A 64 -12.97 -10.75 10.21
N ASP A 65 -11.72 -10.41 10.54
CA ASP A 65 -10.54 -11.25 10.37
C ASP A 65 -10.28 -11.70 8.92
N LYS A 66 -10.71 -10.89 7.94
CA LYS A 66 -10.48 -11.12 6.51
C LYS A 66 -9.44 -10.14 5.97
N PRO A 67 -8.16 -10.54 5.82
CA PRO A 67 -7.13 -9.68 5.26
C PRO A 67 -7.45 -9.20 3.85
N ILE A 68 -7.44 -7.89 3.66
CA ILE A 68 -7.67 -7.20 2.38
C ILE A 68 -6.65 -6.08 2.23
N LEU A 69 -6.09 -5.94 1.02
CA LEU A 69 -5.31 -4.80 0.59
C LEU A 69 -6.20 -3.91 -0.28
N ARG A 70 -6.51 -2.71 0.18
CA ARG A 70 -7.36 -1.75 -0.52
C ARG A 70 -6.56 -0.65 -1.19
N LEU A 71 -7.13 -0.10 -2.26
CA LEU A 71 -6.66 1.09 -2.95
C LEU A 71 -7.85 2.02 -3.21
N ALA A 72 -7.77 3.27 -2.77
CA ALA A 72 -8.72 4.32 -3.13
C ALA A 72 -8.01 5.48 -3.82
N ARG A 73 -8.72 6.11 -4.76
CA ARG A 73 -8.24 7.26 -5.52
C ARG A 73 -9.06 8.50 -5.19
N SER A 74 -8.38 9.63 -5.10
CA SER A 74 -8.94 10.97 -5.08
C SER A 74 -8.48 11.72 -6.33
N THR A 75 -9.36 12.58 -6.87
CA THR A 75 -9.07 13.48 -7.99
C THR A 75 -9.14 14.96 -7.61
N ASP A 76 -9.30 15.24 -6.31
CA ASP A 76 -9.51 16.57 -5.72
C ASP A 76 -8.48 16.90 -4.64
N GLY A 77 -7.29 16.30 -4.70
CA GLY A 77 -6.19 16.54 -3.77
C GLY A 77 -6.30 15.78 -2.45
N GLY A 78 -7.14 14.75 -2.37
CA GLY A 78 -7.38 13.96 -1.16
C GLY A 78 -8.48 14.52 -0.26
N ASN A 79 -9.35 15.39 -0.78
CA ASN A 79 -10.51 15.90 -0.02
C ASN A 79 -11.63 14.86 0.03
N THR A 80 -11.84 14.14 -1.06
CA THR A 80 -12.75 12.99 -1.16
C THR A 80 -12.08 11.83 -1.88
N PHE A 81 -12.47 10.61 -1.52
CA PHE A 81 -11.97 9.38 -2.12
C PHE A 81 -13.13 8.59 -2.73
N ALA A 82 -12.90 7.99 -3.90
CA ALA A 82 -13.82 7.03 -4.48
C ALA A 82 -13.87 5.74 -3.63
N ALA A 83 -14.90 4.93 -3.83
CA ALA A 83 -14.98 3.60 -3.22
C ALA A 83 -13.69 2.79 -3.53
N PRO A 84 -13.09 2.14 -2.51
CA PRO A 84 -11.85 1.41 -2.71
C PRO A 84 -12.07 0.19 -3.60
N ILE A 85 -11.02 -0.18 -4.32
CA ILE A 85 -10.90 -1.50 -4.95
C ILE A 85 -10.07 -2.43 -4.06
N ASP A 86 -10.41 -3.71 -4.07
CA ASP A 86 -9.60 -4.75 -3.44
C ASP A 86 -8.47 -5.16 -4.39
N VAL A 87 -7.23 -4.81 -4.02
CA VAL A 87 -6.01 -5.13 -4.77
C VAL A 87 -5.63 -6.59 -4.58
N ASP A 88 -5.67 -7.05 -3.33
CA ASP A 88 -5.30 -8.41 -2.93
C ASP A 88 -6.04 -8.80 -1.64
N GLN A 89 -6.18 -10.10 -1.39
CA GLN A 89 -6.85 -10.62 -0.22
C GLN A 89 -6.36 -12.02 0.17
N GLY A 90 -6.78 -12.46 1.36
CA GLY A 90 -6.61 -13.83 1.83
C GLY A 90 -5.49 -14.00 2.86
N PRO A 91 -5.38 -15.21 3.43
CA PRO A 91 -4.60 -15.44 4.66
C PRO A 91 -3.10 -15.22 4.51
N ALA A 92 -2.57 -15.27 3.29
CA ALA A 92 -1.17 -15.01 3.04
C ALA A 92 -0.81 -13.51 3.00
N LEU A 93 -1.80 -12.61 2.94
CA LEU A 93 -1.55 -11.18 2.79
C LEU A 93 -0.91 -10.61 4.07
N GLN A 94 0.30 -10.05 3.95
CA GLN A 94 1.00 -9.39 5.05
C GLN A 94 0.73 -7.87 5.08
N GLY A 95 0.30 -7.31 3.95
CA GLY A 95 0.24 -5.85 3.76
C GLY A 95 1.62 -5.30 3.47
N ARG A 96 2.08 -4.35 4.29
CA ARG A 96 3.37 -3.66 4.13
C ARG A 96 3.49 -2.99 2.77
N VAL A 97 2.41 -2.31 2.40
CA VAL A 97 2.26 -1.71 1.07
C VAL A 97 3.04 -0.40 0.96
N ASP A 98 3.61 -0.17 -0.21
CA ASP A 98 4.13 1.13 -0.64
C ASP A 98 3.54 1.48 -2.00
N VAL A 99 3.30 2.77 -2.25
CA VAL A 99 2.61 3.30 -3.43
C VAL A 99 3.44 4.39 -4.08
N ALA A 100 3.53 4.35 -5.41
CA ALA A 100 4.10 5.43 -6.21
C ALA A 100 3.20 5.74 -7.41
N MET A 101 3.15 7.01 -7.81
CA MET A 101 2.39 7.47 -8.97
C MET A 101 3.30 8.11 -10.00
N ASP A 102 2.96 7.94 -11.27
CA ASP A 102 3.56 8.65 -12.40
C ASP A 102 2.51 8.85 -13.49
N GLY A 103 2.11 10.09 -13.71
CA GLY A 103 0.98 10.43 -14.57
C GLY A 103 -0.33 9.75 -14.14
N ASP A 104 -0.93 8.98 -15.05
CA ASP A 104 -2.18 8.26 -14.82
C ASP A 104 -2.01 6.91 -14.12
N SER A 105 -0.76 6.51 -13.86
CA SER A 105 -0.40 5.19 -13.39
C SER A 105 -0.14 5.20 -11.88
N THR A 106 -0.74 4.25 -11.17
CA THR A 106 -0.49 3.96 -9.76
C THR A 106 0.17 2.59 -9.65
N TRP A 107 1.34 2.54 -9.02
CA TRP A 107 2.09 1.33 -8.75
C TRP A 107 2.04 0.99 -7.26
N LEU A 108 1.95 -0.30 -6.95
CA LEU A 108 1.89 -0.82 -5.59
C LEU A 108 2.88 -1.96 -5.44
N VAL A 109 3.64 -1.97 -4.35
CA VAL A 109 4.42 -3.13 -3.91
C VAL A 109 3.95 -3.54 -2.52
N TRP A 110 3.83 -4.85 -2.26
CA TRP A 110 3.43 -5.38 -0.96
C TRP A 110 3.99 -6.79 -0.74
N LEU A 111 3.77 -7.34 0.45
CA LEU A 111 4.24 -8.68 0.82
C LEU A 111 3.10 -9.68 1.02
N ARG A 112 3.35 -10.91 0.58
CA ARG A 112 2.58 -12.10 0.95
C ARG A 112 3.51 -13.12 1.60
N GLU A 113 3.00 -13.90 2.55
CA GLU A 113 3.70 -15.03 3.14
C GLU A 113 2.75 -16.20 3.37
N ASP A 114 3.11 -17.37 2.86
CA ASP A 114 2.43 -18.64 3.13
C ASP A 114 3.43 -19.73 3.54
N ALA A 115 3.00 -20.98 3.64
CA ALA A 115 3.90 -22.08 4.02
C ALA A 115 5.16 -22.20 3.13
N LYS A 116 5.06 -21.84 1.84
CA LYS A 116 6.16 -21.95 0.86
C LYS A 116 7.19 -20.83 1.00
N GLY A 117 6.84 -19.70 1.61
CA GLY A 117 7.76 -18.60 1.86
C GLY A 117 7.10 -17.23 1.71
N GLN A 118 7.94 -16.20 1.81
CA GLN A 118 7.51 -14.81 1.61
C GLN A 118 7.81 -14.36 0.18
N THR A 119 6.93 -13.53 -0.38
CA THR A 119 7.02 -13.06 -1.76
C THR A 119 6.75 -11.57 -1.85
N VAL A 120 7.46 -10.91 -2.76
CA VAL A 120 7.24 -9.50 -3.14
C VAL A 120 6.27 -9.48 -4.30
N GLN A 121 5.18 -8.76 -4.13
CA GLN A 121 4.13 -8.60 -5.14
C GLN A 121 4.20 -7.19 -5.72
N LEU A 122 3.90 -7.05 -7.01
CA LEU A 122 3.85 -5.77 -7.72
C LEU A 122 2.55 -5.68 -8.50
N ALA A 123 1.89 -4.52 -8.44
CA ALA A 123 0.79 -4.20 -9.32
C ALA A 123 0.90 -2.80 -9.93
N ARG A 124 0.34 -2.65 -11.13
CA ARG A 124 0.13 -1.37 -11.81
C ARG A 124 -1.33 -1.22 -12.21
N TYR A 125 -1.89 -0.06 -11.89
CA TYR A 125 -3.22 0.38 -12.29
C TYR A 125 -3.11 1.66 -13.12
N THR A 126 -3.97 1.83 -14.12
CA THR A 126 -4.08 3.07 -14.90
C THR A 126 -5.54 3.54 -14.94
N THR A 127 -5.77 4.85 -15.08
CA THR A 127 -7.15 5.38 -15.21
C THR A 127 -7.77 5.14 -16.57
N LYS A 128 -6.97 4.76 -17.57
CA LYS A 128 -7.43 4.56 -18.95
C LYS A 128 -8.08 3.19 -19.18
N GLY A 129 -8.23 2.39 -18.13
CA GLY A 129 -8.65 1.00 -18.23
C GLY A 129 -7.51 0.10 -18.72
N GLY A 130 -7.78 -1.19 -18.81
CA GLY A 130 -6.81 -2.21 -19.18
C GLY A 130 -6.80 -3.38 -18.19
N ALA A 131 -6.13 -4.46 -18.57
CA ALA A 131 -6.00 -5.64 -17.72
C ALA A 131 -5.24 -5.27 -16.43
N LYS A 132 -5.67 -5.86 -15.31
CA LYS A 132 -4.94 -5.79 -14.03
C LYS A 132 -3.53 -6.35 -14.25
N GLN A 133 -2.51 -5.50 -14.13
CA GLN A 133 -1.11 -5.92 -14.22
C GLN A 133 -0.63 -6.22 -12.80
N GLN A 134 -0.79 -7.47 -12.35
CA GLN A 134 -0.26 -7.95 -11.06
C GLN A 134 0.69 -9.12 -11.30
N THR A 135 1.85 -9.10 -10.64
CA THR A 135 2.85 -10.15 -10.73
C THR A 135 3.57 -10.37 -9.40
N GLN A 136 4.07 -11.59 -9.19
CA GLN A 136 5.06 -11.86 -8.17
C GLN A 136 6.43 -11.44 -8.70
N LEU A 137 7.04 -10.46 -8.04
CA LEU A 137 8.33 -9.89 -8.45
C LEU A 137 9.52 -10.73 -7.99
N ALA A 138 9.42 -11.28 -6.78
CA ALA A 138 10.49 -12.07 -6.16
C ALA A 138 9.94 -13.02 -5.08
N THR A 139 10.68 -14.09 -4.83
CA THR A 139 10.61 -14.87 -3.60
C THR A 139 11.72 -14.41 -2.67
N VAL A 140 11.41 -14.21 -1.40
CA VAL A 140 12.34 -13.76 -0.36
C VAL A 140 12.82 -14.99 0.42
N SER A 141 14.11 -15.08 0.67
CA SER A 141 14.73 -16.16 1.45
C SER A 141 14.32 -16.05 2.94
N GLY A 142 14.24 -14.82 3.44
CA GLY A 142 13.75 -14.48 4.77
C GLY A 142 12.24 -14.65 4.95
N ARG A 143 11.81 -14.60 6.22
CA ARG A 143 10.39 -14.71 6.63
C ARG A 143 10.03 -13.73 7.74
N GLY A 144 8.73 -13.56 7.95
CA GLY A 144 8.18 -12.78 9.05
C GLY A 144 8.55 -11.30 8.97
N ARG A 145 8.80 -10.69 10.13
CA ARG A 145 9.00 -9.23 10.23
C ARG A 145 10.40 -8.77 9.83
N GLY A 146 11.39 -9.67 9.79
CA GLY A 146 12.80 -9.33 9.52
C GLY A 146 13.04 -8.78 8.12
N THR A 147 12.17 -9.12 7.16
CA THR A 147 12.22 -8.65 5.77
C THR A 147 11.68 -7.22 5.58
N GLY A 148 11.21 -6.58 6.67
CA GLY A 148 10.88 -5.16 6.66
C GLY A 148 9.70 -4.81 5.74
N PHE A 149 9.83 -3.70 5.01
CA PHE A 149 8.81 -3.18 4.10
C PHE A 149 9.45 -2.96 2.73
N PRO A 150 8.88 -3.50 1.64
CA PRO A 150 9.35 -3.14 0.31
C PRO A 150 9.05 -1.66 0.05
N LYS A 151 9.87 -1.03 -0.79
CA LYS A 151 9.70 0.37 -1.20
C LYS A 151 9.68 0.48 -2.71
N ILE A 152 8.93 1.43 -3.22
CA ILE A 152 8.79 1.69 -4.66
C ILE A 152 8.95 3.18 -4.98
N ALA A 153 9.67 3.47 -6.05
CA ALA A 153 9.69 4.77 -6.70
C ALA A 153 9.44 4.60 -8.20
N VAL A 154 8.79 5.57 -8.85
CA VAL A 154 8.46 5.49 -10.27
C VAL A 154 8.91 6.77 -10.97
N ARG A 155 9.47 6.63 -12.17
CA ARG A 155 9.83 7.75 -13.04
C ARG A 155 9.78 7.34 -14.51
N ASN A 156 9.13 8.14 -15.34
CA ASN A 156 9.00 7.92 -16.79
C ASN A 156 8.41 6.54 -17.12
N GLY A 157 7.39 6.14 -16.38
CA GLY A 157 6.71 4.85 -16.46
C GLY A 157 7.48 3.68 -15.86
N ILE A 158 8.72 3.88 -15.39
CA ILE A 158 9.56 2.79 -14.88
C ILE A 158 9.48 2.75 -13.35
N ALA A 159 9.14 1.58 -12.80
CA ALA A 159 9.18 1.30 -11.38
C ALA A 159 10.57 0.81 -10.94
N PHE A 160 11.06 1.35 -9.82
CA PHE A 160 12.23 0.90 -9.09
C PHE A 160 11.74 0.36 -7.75
N VAL A 161 11.88 -0.95 -7.55
CA VAL A 161 11.41 -1.64 -6.36
C VAL A 161 12.62 -2.13 -5.57
N VAL A 162 12.62 -1.91 -4.26
CA VAL A 162 13.64 -2.43 -3.35
C VAL A 162 12.99 -3.16 -2.18
N TRP A 163 13.61 -4.23 -1.69
CA TRP A 163 13.15 -4.99 -0.54
C TRP A 163 14.34 -5.54 0.25
N THR A 164 14.08 -5.91 1.51
CA THR A 164 15.07 -6.57 2.36
C THR A 164 14.85 -8.07 2.30
N ASP A 165 15.90 -8.81 1.93
CA ASP A 165 15.98 -10.27 2.11
C ASP A 165 16.83 -10.60 3.34
N ILE A 166 16.65 -11.78 3.91
CA ILE A 166 17.50 -12.33 4.97
C ILE A 166 18.28 -13.52 4.38
N VAL A 167 19.56 -13.30 4.12
CA VAL A 167 20.47 -14.30 3.53
C VAL A 167 21.54 -14.64 4.55
N ASP A 168 21.68 -15.92 4.89
CA ASP A 168 22.60 -16.40 5.94
C ASP A 168 22.42 -15.68 7.29
N GLY A 169 21.16 -15.38 7.63
CA GLY A 169 20.80 -14.67 8.87
C GLY A 169 21.08 -13.16 8.86
N GLN A 170 21.53 -12.59 7.74
CA GLN A 170 21.86 -11.17 7.62
C GLN A 170 20.92 -10.44 6.66
N PRO A 171 20.49 -9.20 6.99
CA PRO A 171 19.67 -8.41 6.09
C PRO A 171 20.49 -7.96 4.87
N ARG A 172 19.94 -8.18 3.67
CA ARG A 172 20.50 -7.71 2.40
C ARG A 172 19.44 -6.98 1.60
N LEU A 173 19.82 -5.87 0.98
CA LEU A 173 18.93 -5.18 0.04
C LEU A 173 19.00 -5.84 -1.33
N ALA A 174 17.83 -6.09 -1.91
CA ALA A 174 17.65 -6.48 -3.29
C ALA A 174 16.74 -5.47 -3.98
N GLY A 175 16.80 -5.41 -5.32
CA GLY A 175 15.95 -4.50 -6.07
C GLY A 175 15.80 -4.90 -7.53
N MET A 176 14.73 -4.39 -8.14
CA MET A 176 14.42 -4.61 -9.55
C MET A 176 13.89 -3.34 -10.20
N LYS A 177 14.26 -3.14 -11.47
CA LYS A 177 13.69 -2.14 -12.36
C LYS A 177 12.64 -2.82 -13.24
N VAL A 178 11.42 -2.32 -13.23
CA VAL A 178 10.30 -2.86 -14.00
C VAL A 178 9.80 -1.80 -14.96
N ALA A 179 9.89 -2.09 -16.27
CA ALA A 179 9.28 -1.29 -17.31
C ALA A 179 7.91 -1.91 -17.66
N PRO A 180 6.87 -1.11 -17.92
CA PRO A 180 5.60 -1.63 -18.36
C PRO A 180 5.78 -2.30 -19.73
N HIS A 181 5.22 -3.49 -19.88
CA HIS A 181 5.08 -4.11 -21.19
C HIS A 181 4.18 -3.20 -22.04
N GLY A 182 4.65 -2.86 -23.24
CA GLY A 182 3.88 -2.14 -24.25
C GLY A 182 2.69 -2.93 -24.75
#